data_AF-A0A6V7J7C8-F1
#
_entry.id   AF-A0A6V7J7C8-F1
#
_cell.length_a   1.000
_cell.length_b   1.000
_cell.length_c   1.000
_cell.angle_alpha   90.00
_cell.angle_beta   90.00
_cell.angle_gamma   90.00
#
_symmetry.space_group_name_H-M   'P 1'
#
loop_
_entity.id
_entity.type
_entity.pdbx_description
1 polymer ?
#
loop_
_entity_poly.entity_id
_entity_poly.type
_entity_poly.pdbx_seq_one_letter_code
_entity_poly.pdbx_strand_id
1 'polypeptide(L)'
;NDEHKHRTHVWAMRVTEELPEWEDSRTIGRKRKWFPLEEAMAQVAEHKPTQLPYLHCLYNTNPRRPTSNSQPIQPHPLNNPLGIVTNSNDDLHLDQNS
;
A
#
# COMPACT_ATOMS: atom_id res chain seq x y z
N ASN A 1 10.35 15.00 24.68
CA ASN A 1 10.02 13.60 24.33
C ASN A 1 11.32 12.94 23.91
N ASP A 2 12.19 12.65 24.89
CA ASP A 2 13.64 12.47 24.67
C ASP A 2 14.13 11.03 24.94
N GLU A 3 13.26 10.02 24.90
CA GLU A 3 13.75 8.66 24.98
C GLU A 3 12.80 7.65 24.35
N HIS A 4 13.01 7.32 23.06
CA HIS A 4 12.42 6.13 22.45
C HIS A 4 13.54 5.25 21.88
N LYS A 5 14.25 4.55 22.77
CA LYS A 5 15.29 3.54 22.46
C LYS A 5 14.72 2.16 22.08
N HIS A 6 13.44 2.05 21.75
CA HIS A 6 12.83 0.77 21.38
C HIS A 6 12.75 0.65 19.87
N ARG A 7 13.60 -0.20 19.30
CA ARG A 7 13.56 -0.60 17.89
C ARG A 7 12.74 -1.88 17.76
N THR A 8 11.67 -1.81 16.96
CA THR A 8 10.82 -2.96 16.66
C THR A 8 11.16 -3.50 15.28
N HIS A 9 11.53 -4.77 15.20
CA HIS A 9 11.65 -5.48 13.92
C HIS A 9 10.32 -6.15 13.59
N VAL A 10 9.86 -5.94 12.36
CA VAL A 10 8.57 -6.45 11.88
C VAL A 10 8.82 -7.47 10.78
N TRP A 11 8.17 -8.62 10.91
CA TRP A 11 8.29 -9.75 9.99
C TRP A 11 6.90 -10.19 9.54
N ALA A 12 6.80 -10.67 8.30
CA ALA A 12 5.59 -11.32 7.81
C ALA A 12 5.68 -12.83 8.11
N MET A 13 4.63 -13.38 8.74
CA MET A 13 4.53 -14.81 9.02
C MET A 13 3.23 -15.36 8.44
N ARG A 14 3.32 -16.46 7.70
CA ARG A 14 2.17 -17.26 7.30
C ARG A 14 1.86 -18.24 8.43
N VAL A 15 0.74 -18.05 9.11
CA VAL A 15 0.28 -18.98 10.15
C VAL A 15 -0.12 -20.30 9.50
N THR A 16 0.43 -21.41 10.03
CA THR A 16 0.13 -22.78 9.58
C THR A 16 -0.72 -23.55 10.56
N GLU A 17 -0.60 -23.25 11.86
CA GLU A 17 -1.31 -23.92 12.93
C GLU A 17 -1.70 -22.91 14.01
N GLU A 18 -2.86 -23.15 14.63
CA GLU A 18 -3.41 -22.32 15.69
C GLU A 18 -3.60 -23.14 16.96
N LEU A 19 -2.82 -22.82 17.99
CA LEU A 19 -3.00 -23.45 19.31
C LEU A 19 -4.29 -22.92 19.97
N PRO A 20 -5.14 -23.80 20.53
CA PRO A 20 -6.35 -23.39 21.27
C PRO A 20 -6.04 -22.57 22.53
N GLU A 21 -4.95 -22.91 23.21
CA GLU A 21 -4.43 -22.19 24.38
C GLU A 21 -2.98 -21.78 24.09
N TRP A 22 -2.63 -20.53 24.43
CA TRP A 22 -1.28 -20.00 24.31
C TRP A 22 -0.88 -19.26 25.59
N GLU A 23 0.40 -18.96 25.75
CA GLU A 23 0.94 -18.40 26.99
C GLU A 23 0.19 -17.15 27.49
N ASP A 24 -0.01 -16.16 26.61
CA ASP A 24 -0.76 -14.94 26.95
C ASP A 24 -2.25 -15.19 27.24
N SER A 25 -2.89 -16.20 26.63
CA SER A 25 -4.30 -16.51 26.98
C SER A 25 -4.40 -17.09 28.38
N ARG A 26 -3.43 -17.93 28.77
CA ARG A 26 -3.42 -18.59 30.08
C ARG A 26 -2.98 -17.66 31.20
N THR A 27 -1.98 -16.81 30.95
CA THR A 27 -1.36 -16.00 32.01
C THR A 27 -2.10 -14.68 32.26
N ILE A 28 -2.57 -14.01 31.20
CA ILE A 28 -3.18 -12.67 31.31
C ILE A 28 -4.57 -12.58 30.66
N GLY A 29 -5.16 -13.69 30.23
CA GLY A 29 -6.50 -13.72 29.63
C GLY A 29 -6.59 -12.99 28.28
N ARG A 30 -5.47 -12.89 27.54
CA ARG A 30 -5.46 -12.20 26.25
C ARG A 30 -6.29 -12.95 25.23
N LYS A 31 -6.98 -12.20 24.36
CA LYS A 31 -7.81 -12.74 23.26
C LYS A 31 -7.20 -12.41 21.91
N ARG A 32 -7.50 -13.24 20.90
CA ARG A 32 -7.12 -13.01 19.50
C ARG A 32 -8.30 -13.23 18.57
N LYS A 33 -8.33 -12.50 17.46
CA LYS A 33 -9.33 -12.59 16.38
C LYS A 33 -8.62 -12.35 15.05
N TRP A 34 -9.06 -13.04 14.01
CA TRP A 34 -8.66 -12.77 12.64
C TRP A 34 -9.43 -11.58 12.07
N PHE A 35 -8.71 -10.70 11.39
CA PHE A 35 -9.26 -9.51 10.75
C PHE A 35 -8.95 -9.52 9.25
N PRO A 36 -9.91 -9.16 8.38
CA PRO A 36 -9.60 -8.69 7.05
C PRO A 36 -8.66 -7.47 7.14
N LEU A 37 -7.81 -7.30 6.14
CA LEU A 37 -6.72 -6.30 6.22
C LEU A 37 -7.25 -4.86 6.39
N GLU A 38 -8.35 -4.50 5.73
CA GLU A 38 -8.95 -3.17 5.86
C GLU A 38 -9.56 -2.91 7.25
N GLU A 39 -10.20 -3.92 7.87
CA GLU A 39 -10.71 -3.83 9.25
C GLU A 39 -9.54 -3.72 10.25
N ALA A 40 -8.46 -4.48 10.01
CA ALA A 40 -7.26 -4.42 10.84
C ALA A 40 -6.61 -3.02 10.80
N MET A 41 -6.53 -2.38 9.63
CA MET A 41 -6.01 -1.02 9.51
C MET A 41 -6.83 -0.03 10.32
N ALA A 42 -8.17 -0.09 10.24
CA ALA A 42 -9.05 0.79 11.01
C ALA A 42 -8.84 0.63 12.53
N GLN A 43 -8.84 -0.61 13.03
CA GLN A 43 -8.67 -0.90 14.46
C GLN A 43 -7.27 -0.50 14.98
N VAL A 44 -6.22 -0.73 14.18
CA VAL A 44 -4.84 -0.38 14.55
C VAL A 44 -4.64 1.13 14.53
N ALA A 45 -5.24 1.84 13.58
CA ALA A 45 -5.18 3.30 13.53
C ALA A 45 -5.76 3.94 14.81
N GLU A 46 -6.86 3.41 15.33
CA GLU A 46 -7.52 3.93 16.53
C GLU A 46 -6.71 3.65 17.81
N HIS A 47 -6.21 2.42 17.99
CA HIS A 47 -5.64 2.00 19.27
C HIS A 47 -4.11 1.96 19.31
N LYS A 48 -3.44 1.80 18.17
CA LYS A 48 -1.98 1.63 18.05
C LYS A 48 -1.44 2.27 16.76
N PRO A 49 -1.58 3.60 16.58
CA PRO A 49 -1.28 4.27 15.32
C PRO A 49 0.16 4.06 14.82
N THR A 50 1.15 3.92 15.73
CA THR A 50 2.54 3.63 15.38
C THR A 50 2.73 2.29 14.64
N GLN A 51 1.78 1.36 14.77
CA GLN A 51 1.83 0.04 14.11
C GLN A 51 1.14 0.04 12.74
N LEU A 52 0.35 1.08 12.41
CA LEU A 52 -0.38 1.18 11.15
C LEU A 52 0.53 1.10 9.90
N PRO A 53 1.73 1.73 9.86
CA PRO A 53 2.63 1.64 8.71
C PRO A 53 3.03 0.20 8.36
N TYR A 54 3.04 -0.72 9.33
CA TYR A 54 3.39 -2.12 9.09
C TYR A 54 2.37 -2.82 8.20
N LEU A 55 1.07 -2.51 8.37
CA LEU A 55 -0.01 -3.07 7.55
C LEU A 55 -0.01 -2.49 6.13
N HIS A 56 0.30 -1.20 5.97
CA HIS A 56 0.48 -0.60 4.65
C HIS A 56 1.65 -1.23 3.88
N CYS A 57 2.80 -1.44 4.54
CA CYS A 57 3.93 -2.14 3.91
C CYS A 57 3.54 -3.56 3.48
N LEU A 58 2.82 -4.31 4.33
CA LEU A 58 2.34 -5.65 4.00
C LEU A 58 1.37 -5.63 2.79
N TYR A 59 0.48 -4.65 2.72
CA TYR A 59 -0.47 -4.50 1.62
C TYR A 59 0.22 -4.23 0.29
N ASN A 60 1.20 -3.32 0.29
CA ASN A 60 1.90 -2.86 -0.90
C ASN A 60 2.91 -3.88 -1.44
N THR A 61 3.47 -4.70 -0.55
CA THR A 61 4.46 -5.74 -0.92
C THR A 61 3.83 -7.07 -1.31
N ASN A 62 2.51 -7.21 -1.20
CA ASN A 62 1.82 -8.45 -1.55
C ASN A 62 1.90 -8.71 -3.08
N PRO A 63 2.67 -9.72 -3.53
CA PRO A 63 2.90 -9.97 -4.96
C PRO A 63 1.66 -10.49 -5.69
N ARG A 64 0.57 -10.79 -4.97
CA ARG A 64 -0.70 -11.22 -5.56
C ARG A 64 -1.61 -10.08 -5.99
N ARG A 65 -1.23 -8.81 -5.78
CA ARG A 65 -1.98 -7.71 -6.37
C ARG A 65 -1.61 -7.61 -7.86
N PRO A 66 -2.58 -7.71 -8.78
CA PRO A 66 -2.33 -7.23 -10.14
C PRO A 66 -2.03 -5.74 -10.01
N THR A 67 -0.79 -5.36 -10.32
CA THR A 67 -0.41 -3.96 -10.44
C THR A 67 -1.31 -3.34 -11.50
N SER A 68 -2.28 -2.51 -11.13
CA SER A 68 -3.19 -1.90 -12.10
C SER A 68 -2.51 -0.85 -12.99
N ASN A 69 -1.20 -0.62 -12.84
CA ASN A 69 -0.46 0.41 -13.57
C ASN A 69 0.63 -0.14 -14.50
N SER A 70 0.56 -1.41 -14.90
CA SER A 70 1.36 -1.88 -16.03
C SER A 70 0.61 -1.59 -17.33
N GLN A 71 0.79 -0.39 -17.89
CA GLN A 71 0.41 -0.10 -19.28
C GLN A 71 1.07 -1.16 -20.19
N PRO A 72 0.32 -1.90 -21.02
CA PRO A 72 0.94 -2.81 -21.97
C PRO A 72 1.66 -1.96 -23.02
N ILE A 73 2.98 -2.08 -23.11
CA ILE A 73 3.78 -1.50 -24.19
C ILE A 73 3.23 -2.09 -25.50
N GLN A 74 2.52 -1.28 -26.26
CA GLN A 74 2.02 -1.68 -27.58
C GLN A 74 3.22 -1.78 -28.54
N PRO A 75 3.37 -2.87 -29.30
CA PRO A 75 4.40 -2.95 -30.33
C PRO A 75 3.98 -2.08 -31.51
N HIS A 76 4.52 -0.86 -31.59
CA HIS A 76 4.36 -0.02 -32.77
C HIS A 76 5.14 -0.67 -33.94
N PRO A 77 4.53 -0.88 -35.12
CA PRO A 77 5.26 -1.37 -36.28
C PRO A 77 6.20 -0.27 -36.81
N LEU A 78 7.45 -0.66 -37.03
CA LEU A 78 8.50 0.11 -37.68
C LEU A 78 8.07 0.49 -39.11
N ASN A 79 7.62 1.72 -39.33
CA ASN A 79 7.61 2.34 -40.67
C ASN A 79 7.31 3.85 -40.60
N ASN A 80 8.34 4.70 -40.50
CA ASN A 80 8.62 5.76 -41.48
C ASN A 80 9.85 6.61 -41.10
N PRO A 81 10.60 7.13 -42.08
CA PRO A 81 11.80 7.92 -41.86
C PRO A 81 11.46 9.41 -41.62
N LEU A 82 12.24 10.04 -40.72
CA LEU A 82 12.52 11.47 -40.61
C LEU A 82 11.34 12.46 -40.70
N GLY A 83 10.96 13.01 -39.54
CA GLY A 83 10.18 14.25 -39.44
C GLY A 83 10.33 14.86 -38.05
N ILE A 84 11.26 15.80 -37.88
CA ILE A 84 11.20 16.77 -36.79
C ILE A 84 9.97 17.63 -37.07
N VAL A 85 8.96 17.58 -36.19
CA VAL A 85 7.92 18.62 -36.14
C VAL A 85 7.81 19.12 -34.71
N THR A 86 8.13 20.40 -34.58
CA THR A 86 8.06 21.23 -33.38
C THR A 86 6.62 21.34 -32.90
N ASN A 87 6.36 21.00 -31.64
CA ASN A 87 5.04 21.18 -31.05
C ASN A 87 4.85 22.64 -30.64
N SER A 88 4.28 23.43 -31.55
CA SER A 88 3.63 24.70 -31.25
C SER A 88 2.37 24.75 -32.10
N ASN A 89 1.21 24.80 -31.42
CA ASN A 89 0.08 25.62 -31.82
C ASN A 89 -0.89 25.69 -30.64
N ASP A 90 -0.95 26.90 -30.10
CA ASP A 90 -1.88 27.45 -29.13
C ASP A 90 -3.37 27.32 -29.53
N ASP A 91 -4.18 27.62 -28.52
CA ASP A 91 -5.35 28.52 -28.58
C ASP A 91 -6.72 27.85 -28.44
N LEU A 92 -7.33 28.06 -27.27
CA LEU A 92 -8.65 28.69 -27.17
C LEU A 92 -8.71 29.55 -25.88
N HIS A 93 -8.42 30.83 -26.05
CA HIS A 93 -8.73 31.92 -25.11
C HIS A 93 -10.25 32.20 -25.17
N LEU A 94 -10.92 32.31 -24.01
CA LEU A 94 -12.29 32.82 -23.93
C LEU A 94 -12.30 34.09 -23.08
N ASP A 95 -12.46 35.22 -23.76
CA ASP A 95 -12.75 36.53 -23.22
C ASP A 95 -14.27 36.75 -23.18
N GLN A 96 -14.79 37.21 -22.05
CA GLN A 96 -16.00 38.03 -22.03
C GLN A 96 -15.82 39.17 -21.02
N ASN A 97 -15.80 40.38 -21.56
CA ASN A 97 -15.87 41.65 -20.85
C ASN A 97 -17.28 42.23 -20.94
N SER A 98 -17.84 42.62 -19.80
CA SER A 98 -18.64 43.85 -19.61
C SER A 98 -18.64 44.23 -18.13
#